data_AF-A0A5E4N9S7-F1
#
_entry.id   AF-A0A5E4N9S7-F1
#
_cell.length_a   1.000
_cell.length_b   1.000
_cell.length_c   1.000
_cell.angle_alpha   90.00
_cell.angle_beta   90.00
_cell.angle_gamma   90.00
#
_symmetry.space_group_name_H-M   'P 1'
#
loop_
_entity.id
_entity.type
_entity.pdbx_description
1 polymer ?
#
loop_
_entity_poly.entity_id
_entity_poly.type
_entity_poly.pdbx_seq_one_letter_code
_entity_poly.pdbx_strand_id
1 'polypeptide(L)'
;MALCVAVVSKENAPKYVASLNPEDELQIQYEIHSSIDFVEEKLKTGKKDMRELYLGLLYSTENHKVYGYVTNTKVKFFVVIDSSNLLLRDNEIRFVS
;
A
#
# COMPACT_ATOMS: atom_id res chain seq x y z
N MET A 1 6.67 6.16 -11.25
CA MET A 1 7.37 4.87 -11.30
C MET A 1 7.07 4.20 -9.98
N ALA A 2 6.61 2.94 -9.99
CA ALA A 2 6.46 2.20 -8.74
C ALA A 2 7.86 1.91 -8.20
N LEU A 3 8.11 2.26 -6.93
CA LEU A 3 9.38 2.05 -6.25
C LEU A 3 9.39 0.69 -5.54
N CYS A 4 8.25 0.33 -4.96
CA CYS A 4 8.09 -0.93 -4.27
C CYS A 4 6.66 -1.47 -4.35
N VAL A 5 6.54 -2.80 -4.39
CA VAL A 5 5.30 -3.53 -4.13
C VAL A 5 5.52 -4.48 -2.96
N ALA A 6 4.61 -4.46 -1.99
CA ALA A 6 4.64 -5.36 -0.86
C ALA A 6 3.31 -6.08 -0.66
N VAL A 7 3.39 -7.33 -0.23
CA VAL A 7 2.27 -8.18 0.13
C VAL A 7 2.45 -8.61 1.57
N VAL A 8 1.49 -8.26 2.41
CA VAL A 8 1.47 -8.55 3.84
C VAL A 8 0.31 -9.48 4.13
N SER A 9 0.60 -10.56 4.85
CA SER A 9 -0.41 -11.54 5.24
C SER A 9 -1.42 -10.95 6.26
N LYS A 10 -2.50 -11.69 6.49
CA LYS A 10 -3.50 -11.36 7.53
C LYS A 10 -2.89 -11.24 8.95
N GLU A 11 -1.74 -11.88 9.18
CA GLU A 11 -1.02 -11.92 10.46
C GLU A 11 -0.02 -10.77 10.59
N ASN A 12 -0.09 -9.77 9.70
CA ASN A 12 0.84 -8.64 9.64
C ASN A 12 2.31 -9.04 9.36
N ALA A 13 2.54 -10.28 8.93
CA ALA A 13 3.83 -10.75 8.47
C ALA A 13 4.01 -10.45 6.97
N PRO A 14 5.09 -9.75 6.55
CA PRO A 14 5.38 -9.52 5.14
C PRO A 14 5.68 -10.85 4.44
N LYS A 15 4.91 -11.16 3.40
CA LYS A 15 5.06 -12.35 2.55
C LYS A 15 5.97 -12.09 1.36
N TYR A 16 5.92 -10.87 0.84
CA TYR A 16 6.67 -10.44 -0.32
C TYR A 16 6.93 -8.95 -0.24
N VAL A 17 8.16 -8.53 -0.49
CA VAL A 17 8.54 -7.13 -0.65
C VAL A 17 9.47 -7.09 -1.84
N ALA A 18 9.12 -6.34 -2.88
CA ALA A 18 9.95 -6.13 -4.04
C ALA A 18 10.22 -4.64 -4.20
N SER A 19 11.49 -4.28 -4.02
CA SER A 19 12.02 -2.95 -4.28
C SER A 19 12.76 -2.95 -5.61
N LEU A 20 12.76 -1.83 -6.35
CA LEU A 20 13.68 -1.63 -7.47
C LEU A 20 15.14 -1.49 -7.00
N ASN A 21 15.35 -0.93 -5.81
CA ASN A 21 16.67 -0.68 -5.25
C ASN A 21 16.86 -1.52 -3.98
N PRO A 22 17.89 -2.38 -3.92
CA PRO A 22 18.16 -3.17 -2.72
C PRO A 22 18.64 -2.31 -1.53
N GLU A 23 19.21 -1.12 -1.78
CA GLU A 23 19.67 -0.21 -0.73
C GLU A 23 18.51 0.38 0.10
N ASP A 24 17.34 0.52 -0.53
CA ASP A 24 16.14 1.09 0.09
C ASP A 24 15.29 0.05 0.84
N GLU A 25 15.69 -1.23 0.83
CA GLU A 25 14.88 -2.35 1.34
C GLU A 25 14.47 -2.17 2.80
N LEU A 26 15.39 -1.72 3.66
CA LEU A 26 15.12 -1.48 5.08
C LEU A 26 14.13 -0.33 5.30
N GLN A 27 14.30 0.77 4.57
CA GLN A 27 13.40 1.92 4.66
C GLN A 27 12.00 1.53 4.18
N ILE A 28 11.91 0.80 3.08
CA ILE A 28 10.67 0.29 2.52
C ILE A 28 9.97 -0.64 3.52
N GLN A 29 10.69 -1.57 4.15
CA GLN A 29 10.11 -2.43 5.18
C GLN A 29 9.50 -1.63 6.34
N TYR A 30 10.17 -0.55 6.76
CA TYR A 30 9.65 0.35 7.79
C TYR A 30 8.39 1.08 7.33
N GLU A 31 8.39 1.66 6.12
CA GLU A 31 7.22 2.32 5.54
C GLU A 31 6.02 1.37 5.40
N ILE A 32 6.24 0.15 4.91
CA ILE A 32 5.20 -0.87 4.82
C ILE A 32 4.69 -1.24 6.21
N HIS A 33 5.55 -1.37 7.20
CA HIS A 33 5.14 -1.71 8.57
C HIS A 33 4.24 -0.61 9.17
N SER A 34 4.62 0.67 9.04
CA SER A 34 3.79 1.80 9.46
C SER A 34 2.47 1.88 8.68
N SER A 35 2.47 1.48 7.40
CA SER A 35 1.27 1.45 6.56
C SER A 35 0.20 0.47 7.06
N ILE A 36 0.58 -0.56 7.81
CA ILE A 36 -0.34 -1.56 8.36
C ILE A 36 -1.34 -0.89 9.32
N ASP A 37 -0.87 0.03 10.15
CA ASP A 37 -1.72 0.73 11.13
C ASP A 37 -2.78 1.59 10.43
N PHE A 38 -2.41 2.30 9.35
CA PHE A 38 -3.34 3.09 8.54
C PHE A 38 -4.43 2.22 7.90
N VAL A 39 -4.07 1.03 7.43
CA VAL A 39 -5.03 0.05 6.89
C VAL A 39 -6.01 -0.38 7.97
N GLU A 40 -5.52 -0.71 9.17
CA GLU A 40 -6.39 -1.13 10.28
C GLU A 40 -7.32 -0.01 10.76
N GLU A 41 -6.84 1.23 10.81
CA GLU A 41 -7.65 2.39 11.16
C GLU A 41 -8.74 2.66 10.12
N LYS A 42 -8.42 2.59 8.82
CA LYS A 42 -9.42 2.71 7.74
C LYS A 42 -10.44 1.58 7.79
N LEU A 43 -10.02 0.34 8.07
CA LEU A 43 -10.93 -0.80 8.24
C LEU A 43 -11.88 -0.61 9.44
N LYS A 44 -11.40 -0.03 10.54
CA LYS A 44 -12.21 0.28 11.74
C LYS A 44 -13.17 1.45 11.51
N THR A 45 -12.75 2.45 10.74
CA THR A 45 -13.53 3.67 10.44
C THR A 45 -14.51 3.46 9.27
N GLY A 46 -14.41 2.32 8.57
CA GLY A 46 -15.11 2.01 7.33
C GLY A 46 -16.64 2.02 7.41
N LYS A 47 -17.22 3.13 6.93
CA LYS A 47 -18.61 3.23 6.47
C LYS A 47 -18.89 2.18 5.37
N LYS A 48 -19.70 1.18 5.72
CA LYS A 48 -20.72 0.45 4.94
C LYS A 48 -20.45 -0.18 3.56
N ASP A 49 -19.40 0.13 2.81
CA ASP A 49 -19.13 -0.58 1.54
C ASP A 49 -18.01 -1.60 1.70
N MET A 50 -18.37 -2.70 2.37
CA MET A 50 -17.59 -3.94 2.51
C MET A 50 -17.16 -4.58 1.16
N ARG A 51 -17.51 -3.95 0.03
CA ARG A 51 -17.20 -4.35 -1.34
C ARG A 51 -16.01 -3.61 -1.94
N GLU A 52 -15.57 -2.49 -1.37
CA GLU A 52 -14.36 -1.80 -1.87
C GLU A 52 -13.11 -2.31 -1.16
N LEU A 53 -12.48 -3.30 -1.81
CA LEU A 53 -11.20 -3.90 -1.42
C LEU A 53 -10.02 -2.93 -1.62
N TYR A 54 -10.19 -1.92 -2.50
CA TYR A 54 -9.21 -0.88 -2.73
C TYR A 54 -9.37 0.25 -1.71
N LEU A 55 -8.35 0.50 -0.89
CA LEU A 55 -8.37 1.53 0.15
C LEU A 55 -7.92 2.91 -0.36
N GLY A 56 -7.44 2.99 -1.60
CA GLY A 56 -6.89 4.21 -2.18
C GLY A 56 -5.55 4.60 -1.55
N LEU A 57 -5.24 5.89 -1.65
CA LEU A 57 -4.09 6.50 -0.96
C LEU A 57 -4.26 6.34 0.57
N LEU A 58 -3.24 5.74 1.20
CA LEU A 58 -3.15 5.61 2.65
C LEU A 58 -2.55 6.88 3.25
N TYR A 59 -1.35 7.24 2.78
CA TYR A 59 -0.67 8.48 3.11
C TYR A 59 0.30 8.89 1.99
N SER A 60 0.70 10.16 2.01
CA SER A 60 1.70 10.73 1.12
C SER A 60 2.77 11.42 1.95
N THR A 61 4.03 11.17 1.63
CA THR A 61 5.19 11.93 2.09
C THR A 61 5.68 12.82 0.94
N GLU A 62 6.73 13.60 1.20
CA GLU A 62 7.35 14.46 0.17
C GLU A 62 7.87 13.65 -1.01
N ASN A 63 8.41 12.46 -0.74
CA ASN A 63 9.07 11.62 -1.75
C ASN A 63 8.20 10.46 -2.22
N HIS A 64 7.28 9.94 -1.37
CA HIS A 64 6.55 8.71 -1.63
C HIS A 64 5.04 8.87 -1.44
N LYS A 65 4.25 8.14 -2.24
CA LYS A 65 2.83 7.93 -2.03
C LYS A 65 2.57 6.44 -1.84
N VAL A 66 1.84 6.09 -0.78
CA VAL A 66 1.55 4.70 -0.45
C VAL A 66 0.07 4.42 -0.64
N TYR A 67 -0.22 3.44 -1.50
CA TYR A 67 -1.57 2.97 -1.79
C TYR A 67 -1.80 1.61 -1.15
N GLY A 68 -3.02 1.39 -0.69
CA GLY A 68 -3.42 0.17 -0.01
C GLY A 68 -4.55 -0.55 -0.72
N TYR A 69 -4.46 -1.87 -0.78
CA TYR A 69 -5.54 -2.75 -1.20
C TYR A 69 -5.63 -3.92 -0.22
N VAL A 70 -6.82 -4.33 0.16
CA VAL A 70 -7.05 -5.44 1.10
C VAL A 70 -8.01 -6.42 0.47
N THR A 71 -7.55 -7.65 0.26
CA THR A 71 -8.40 -8.74 -0.24
C THR A 71 -9.44 -9.16 0.79
N ASN A 72 -10.47 -9.88 0.33
CA ASN A 72 -11.43 -10.57 1.20
C ASN A 72 -10.77 -11.53 2.21
N THR A 73 -9.61 -12.09 1.89
CA THR A 73 -8.84 -12.96 2.81
C THR A 73 -7.99 -12.18 3.84
N LYS A 74 -8.14 -10.85 3.88
CA LYS A 74 -7.37 -9.92 4.73
C LYS A 74 -5.88 -9.86 4.42
N VAL A 75 -5.46 -10.31 3.23
CA VAL A 75 -4.11 -10.04 2.70
C VAL A 75 -4.08 -8.58 2.25
N LYS A 76 -3.07 -7.85 2.70
CA LYS A 76 -2.86 -6.42 2.45
C LYS A 76 -1.79 -6.26 1.38
N PHE A 77 -2.12 -5.53 0.33
CA PHE A 77 -1.25 -5.16 -0.76
C PHE A 77 -0.92 -3.68 -0.61
N PHE A 78 0.36 -3.37 -0.78
CA PHE A 78 0.88 -2.02 -0.71
C PHE A 78 1.67 -1.71 -1.97
N VAL A 79 1.43 -0.54 -2.53
CA VAL A 79 2.18 -0.02 -3.67
C VAL A 79 2.76 1.33 -3.28
N VAL A 80 4.08 1.43 -3.32
CA VAL A 80 4.82 2.67 -3.07
C VAL A 80 5.22 3.26 -4.40
N ILE A 81 4.83 4.50 -4.66
CA ILE A 81 5.19 5.23 -5.87
C ILE A 81 5.91 6.53 -5.50
N ASP A 82 6.76 6.99 -6.41
CA ASP A 82 7.39 8.30 -6.27
C ASP A 82 6.34 9.43 -6.35
N SER A 83 6.41 10.38 -5.41
CA SER A 83 5.47 11.51 -5.30
C SER A 83 5.51 12.45 -6.51
N SER A 84 6.67 12.55 -7.18
CA SER A 84 6.86 13.32 -8.43
C SER A 84 6.07 12.76 -9.60
N ASN A 85 5.56 11.52 -9.49
CA ASN A 85 4.77 10.90 -10.53
C ASN A 85 3.31 11.37 -10.49
N LEU A 86 3.04 12.50 -11.15
CA LEU A 86 1.72 13.12 -11.27
C LEU A 86 0.77 12.40 -12.25
N LEU A 87 1.26 11.41 -13.00
CA LEU A 87 0.51 10.75 -14.08
C LEU A 87 -0.37 9.58 -13.59
N LEU A 88 -0.07 9.01 -12.42
CA LEU A 88 -0.82 7.88 -11.87
C LEU A 88 -2.03 8.39 -11.09
N ARG A 89 -3.19 8.34 -11.74
CA ARG A 89 -4.50 8.60 -11.11
C ARG A 89 -4.97 7.34 -10.38
N ASP A 90 -5.80 7.49 -9.34
CA ASP A 90 -6.37 6.38 -8.56
C ASP A 90 -6.97 5.25 -9.42
N ASN A 91 -7.58 5.60 -10.55
CA ASN A 91 -8.13 4.61 -11.49
C ASN A 91 -7.07 3.69 -12.11
N GLU A 92 -5.87 4.19 -12.40
CA GLU A 92 -4.78 3.38 -12.95
C GLU A 92 -4.23 2.42 -11.89
N ILE A 93 -4.18 2.86 -10.63
CA ILE A 93 -3.68 2.05 -9.50
C ILE A 93 -4.67 0.93 -9.18
N ARG A 94 -5.97 1.18 -9.29
CA ARG A 94 -7.03 0.17 -9.16
C ARG A 94 -6.96 -0.94 -10.22
N PHE A 95 -6.36 -0.68 -11.40
CA PHE A 95 -6.16 -1.72 -12.42
C PHE A 95 -4.96 -2.63 -12.14
N VAL A 96 -4.00 -2.16 -11.34
CA VAL A 96 -2.76 -2.88 -11.00
C VAL A 96 -2.89 -3.68 -9.69
N SER A 97 -3.89 -3.35 -8.87
CA SER A 97 -4.19 -4.01 -7.58
C SER A 97 -5.29 -5.07 -7.71
#